data_AF-A0A3D1YAP4-F1
#
_entry.id   AF-A0A3D1YAP4-F1
#
_cell.length_a   1.000
_cell.length_b   1.000
_cell.length_c   1.000
_cell.angle_alpha   90.00
_cell.angle_beta   90.00
_cell.angle_gamma   90.00
#
_symmetry.space_group_name_H-M   'P 1'
#
loop_
_entity.id
_entity.type
_entity.pdbx_description
1 polymer ?
#
loop_
_entity_poly.entity_id
_entity_poly.type
_entity_poly.pdbx_seq_one_letter_code
_entity_poly.pdbx_strand_id
1 'polypeptide(L)'
;MCLAYQSGSASYGAYSTKIDSKVTVVEKHELPSWLIETYKDGQYRTVVTNEEITVYRVFGYNAEAGGAFATSNPAINRVQTKVDSAILPEWKNSLKYEAEIVIPKGTTLNIGRVGEQYTMSGARLAGDADQFLLPQNWDLNWIKSIRTIKP
;
A
#
# COMPACT_ATOMS: atom_id res chain seq x y z
N MET A 1 -31.20 15.23 18.49
CA MET A 1 -29.99 16.08 18.38
C MET A 1 -29.18 15.53 17.22
N CYS A 2 -29.30 16.12 16.03
CA CYS A 2 -28.54 15.68 14.85
C CYS A 2 -27.09 16.08 15.05
N LEU A 3 -26.19 15.10 15.18
CA LEU A 3 -24.76 15.35 15.10
C LEU A 3 -24.42 15.59 13.63
N ALA A 4 -23.98 16.80 13.33
CA ALA A 4 -23.43 17.15 12.03
C ALA A 4 -22.19 16.28 11.77
N TYR A 5 -22.23 15.49 10.70
CA TYR A 5 -21.05 14.82 10.15
C TYR A 5 -20.09 15.90 9.67
N GLN A 6 -19.06 16.23 10.47
CA GLN A 6 -18.00 17.12 10.03
C GLN A 6 -17.15 16.37 9.00
N SER A 7 -17.38 16.66 7.72
CA SER A 7 -16.51 16.29 6.60
C SER A 7 -15.24 17.16 6.63
N GLY A 8 -14.38 16.94 7.62
CA GLY A 8 -12.97 17.29 7.54
C GLY A 8 -12.21 16.02 7.17
N SER A 9 -11.36 16.05 6.13
CA SER A 9 -10.42 14.94 5.91
C SER A 9 -9.59 14.78 7.18
N ALA A 10 -9.84 13.73 7.95
CA ALA A 10 -9.06 13.46 9.15
C ALA A 10 -7.59 13.33 8.72
N SER A 11 -6.73 14.22 9.25
CA SER A 11 -5.29 14.09 9.11
C SER A 11 -4.83 13.09 10.16
N TYR A 12 -4.12 12.05 9.72
CA TYR A 12 -3.54 11.03 10.60
C TYR A 12 -2.04 11.29 10.85
N GLY A 13 -1.63 12.56 10.72
CA GLY A 13 -0.25 12.99 10.90
C GLY A 13 0.70 12.23 9.97
N ALA A 14 1.77 11.68 10.55
CA ALA A 14 2.81 10.91 9.85
C ALA A 14 2.32 9.58 9.24
N TYR A 15 1.08 9.17 9.51
CA TYR A 15 0.48 7.91 9.02
C TYR A 15 -0.64 8.14 7.99
N SER A 16 -0.79 9.39 7.55
CA SER A 16 -1.77 9.75 6.53
C SER A 16 -1.39 9.16 5.18
N THR A 17 -2.39 8.78 4.39
CA THR A 17 -2.22 8.26 3.04
C THR A 17 -2.96 9.13 2.04
N LYS A 18 -2.60 9.03 0.75
CA LYS A 18 -3.26 9.82 -0.30
C LYS A 18 -4.74 9.50 -0.49
N ILE A 19 -5.21 8.39 0.05
CA ILE A 19 -6.60 7.94 -0.11
C ILE A 19 -7.47 8.24 1.12
N ASP A 20 -6.96 8.95 2.12
CA ASP A 20 -7.70 9.21 3.37
C ASP A 20 -9.03 9.94 3.16
N SER A 21 -9.14 10.80 2.15
CA SER A 21 -10.39 11.48 1.80
C SER A 21 -11.39 10.58 1.06
N LYS A 22 -10.97 9.39 0.63
CA LYS A 22 -11.71 8.45 -0.23
C LYS A 22 -12.17 7.20 0.50
N VAL A 23 -11.90 7.12 1.80
CA VAL A 23 -12.17 5.95 2.62
C VAL A 23 -12.82 6.36 3.94
N THR A 24 -13.53 5.42 4.55
CA THR A 24 -14.09 5.57 5.89
C THR A 24 -13.35 4.62 6.83
N VAL A 25 -12.82 5.12 7.94
CA VAL A 25 -12.22 4.27 8.98
C VAL A 25 -13.33 3.46 9.65
N VAL A 26 -13.08 2.17 9.81
CA VAL A 26 -13.98 1.22 10.47
C VAL A 26 -13.28 0.57 11.66
N GLU A 27 -13.95 -0.36 12.34
CA GLU A 27 -13.35 -1.16 13.39
C GLU A 27 -12.04 -1.80 12.91
N LYS A 28 -10.99 -1.67 13.72
CA LYS A 28 -9.66 -2.12 13.36
C LYS A 28 -9.62 -3.64 13.35
N HIS A 29 -9.28 -4.22 12.20
CA HIS A 29 -8.98 -5.63 12.08
C HIS A 29 -7.55 -5.87 12.56
N GLU A 30 -7.41 -6.71 13.59
CA GLU A 30 -6.10 -7.11 14.10
C GLU A 30 -5.34 -7.94 13.06
N LEU A 31 -4.13 -7.48 12.74
CA LEU A 31 -3.21 -8.16 11.83
C LEU A 31 -2.19 -8.96 12.63
N PRO A 32 -1.63 -10.06 12.08
CA PRO A 32 -0.53 -10.76 12.73
C PRO A 32 0.69 -9.83 12.87
N SER A 33 1.49 -10.02 13.92
CA SER A 33 2.60 -9.10 14.28
C SER A 33 3.56 -8.83 13.12
N TRP A 34 3.93 -9.87 12.36
CA TRP A 34 4.82 -9.74 11.21
C TRP A 34 4.30 -8.78 10.12
N LEU A 35 2.98 -8.61 10.03
CA LEU A 35 2.34 -7.71 9.09
C LEU A 35 2.20 -6.30 9.67
N ILE A 36 1.93 -6.19 10.97
CA ILE A 36 1.96 -4.91 11.70
C ILE A 36 3.33 -4.25 11.54
N GLU A 37 4.41 -5.01 11.69
CA GLU A 37 5.80 -4.55 11.57
C GLU A 37 6.16 -3.96 10.19
N THR A 38 5.38 -4.27 9.15
CA THR A 38 5.58 -3.66 7.82
C THR A 38 5.10 -2.21 7.75
N TYR A 39 4.25 -1.79 8.70
CA TYR A 39 3.77 -0.43 8.78
C TYR A 39 4.70 0.42 9.66
N LYS A 40 4.86 1.69 9.29
CA LYS A 40 5.62 2.68 10.05
C LYS A 40 5.11 2.76 11.48
N ASP A 41 6.01 2.54 12.43
CA ASP A 41 5.73 2.50 13.88
C ASP A 41 4.61 1.51 14.26
N GLY A 42 4.36 0.50 13.42
CA GLY A 42 3.26 -0.44 13.56
C GLY A 42 1.87 0.17 13.35
N GLN A 43 1.78 1.40 12.84
CA GLN A 43 0.54 2.15 12.75
C GLN A 43 -0.16 1.93 11.41
N TYR A 44 -1.34 1.32 11.48
CA TYR A 44 -2.24 1.11 10.36
C TYR A 44 -3.69 1.29 10.79
N ARG A 45 -4.56 1.48 9.80
CA ARG A 45 -6.02 1.62 9.96
C ARG A 45 -6.74 0.66 9.04
N THR A 46 -7.85 0.11 9.52
CA THR A 46 -8.80 -0.62 8.68
C THR A 46 -9.82 0.36 8.14
N VAL A 47 -10.06 0.32 6.84
CA VAL A 47 -10.91 1.28 6.14
C VAL A 47 -11.80 0.59 5.11
N VAL A 48 -12.90 1.23 4.74
CA VAL A 48 -13.74 0.84 3.60
C VAL A 48 -13.69 1.93 2.53
N THR A 49 -13.51 1.55 1.27
CA THR A 49 -13.48 2.48 0.13
C THR A 49 -14.87 3.10 -0.12
N ASN A 50 -14.93 4.44 -0.25
CA ASN A 50 -16.17 5.18 -0.52
C ASN A 50 -16.47 5.34 -2.02
N GLU A 51 -15.45 5.10 -2.85
CA GLU A 51 -15.46 5.17 -4.32
C GLU A 51 -14.46 4.15 -4.88
N GLU A 52 -14.37 4.05 -6.21
CA GLU A 52 -13.29 3.28 -6.84
C GLU A 52 -11.93 3.97 -6.63
N ILE A 53 -10.90 3.18 -6.33
CA ILE A 53 -9.56 3.69 -6.03
C ILE A 53 -8.54 2.99 -6.92
N THR A 54 -7.83 3.78 -7.73
CA THR A 54 -6.66 3.29 -8.47
C THR A 54 -5.45 3.20 -7.56
N VAL A 55 -4.83 2.03 -7.52
CA VAL A 55 -3.57 1.77 -6.80
C VAL A 55 -2.58 1.07 -7.72
N TYR A 56 -1.33 1.00 -7.28
CA TYR A 56 -0.23 0.47 -8.06
C TYR A 56 0.53 -0.60 -7.27
N ARG A 57 0.91 -1.67 -7.96
CA ARG A 57 1.71 -2.74 -7.38
C ARG A 57 2.89 -3.05 -8.27
N VAL A 58 4.09 -2.91 -7.74
CA VAL A 58 5.32 -3.33 -8.41
C VAL A 58 5.65 -4.78 -8.06
N PHE A 59 6.01 -5.57 -9.08
CA PHE A 59 6.31 -6.98 -8.95
C PHE A 59 7.33 -7.45 -10.00
N GLY A 60 7.77 -8.71 -9.87
CA GLY A 60 8.72 -9.34 -10.78
C GLY A 60 9.47 -10.48 -10.11
N TYR A 61 10.20 -11.24 -10.93
CA TYR A 61 10.81 -12.51 -10.51
C TYR A 61 9.71 -13.46 -9.98
N ASN A 62 9.80 -13.95 -8.75
CA ASN A 62 8.80 -14.84 -8.15
C ASN A 62 7.57 -14.11 -7.60
N ALA A 63 7.57 -12.76 -7.58
CA ALA A 63 6.41 -12.00 -7.15
C ALA A 63 5.44 -11.79 -8.32
N GLU A 64 4.17 -12.11 -8.09
CA GLU A 64 3.10 -11.97 -9.08
C GLU A 64 2.27 -10.70 -8.88
N ALA A 65 1.50 -10.35 -9.92
CA ALA A 65 0.59 -9.22 -9.93
C ALA A 65 -0.51 -9.33 -8.85
N GLY A 66 -0.90 -10.54 -8.47
CA GLY A 66 -1.96 -10.82 -7.49
C GLY A 66 -1.58 -10.68 -6.01
N GLY A 67 -0.36 -10.25 -5.68
CA GLY A 67 0.04 -10.13 -4.27
C GLY A 67 -0.68 -9.00 -3.52
N ALA A 68 -0.57 -9.00 -2.20
CA ALA A 68 -1.47 -8.24 -1.33
C ALA A 68 -1.10 -6.76 -1.12
N PHE A 69 0.13 -6.34 -1.40
CA PHE A 69 0.57 -4.96 -1.15
C PHE A 69 0.49 -4.08 -2.40
N ALA A 70 -0.03 -2.87 -2.23
CA ALA A 70 -0.11 -1.83 -3.24
C ALA A 70 0.18 -0.44 -2.62
N THR A 71 0.36 0.57 -3.47
CA THR A 71 0.60 1.95 -3.09
C THR A 71 -0.21 2.93 -3.94
N SER A 72 -0.29 4.19 -3.54
CA SER A 72 -1.07 5.22 -4.24
C SER A 72 -0.39 5.79 -5.48
N ASN A 73 0.93 5.61 -5.60
CA ASN A 73 1.74 6.29 -6.62
C ASN A 73 2.27 5.29 -7.64
N PRO A 74 2.18 5.61 -8.95
CA PRO A 74 2.84 4.82 -9.95
C PRO A 74 4.36 4.94 -9.80
N ALA A 75 5.07 3.86 -10.09
CA ALA A 75 6.51 3.76 -10.06
C ALA A 75 7.13 4.70 -11.11
N ILE A 76 8.15 5.45 -10.68
CA ILE A 76 8.96 6.30 -11.57
C ILE A 76 10.05 5.45 -12.24
N ASN A 77 10.79 4.68 -11.43
CA ASN A 77 11.84 3.73 -11.84
C ASN A 77 12.07 2.70 -10.71
N ARG A 78 12.91 1.69 -10.93
CA ARG A 78 13.13 0.61 -9.95
C ARG A 78 13.89 1.09 -8.72
N VAL A 79 14.86 1.98 -8.91
CA VAL A 79 15.69 2.52 -7.81
C VAL A 79 14.83 3.24 -6.78
N GLN A 80 13.98 4.17 -7.21
CA GLN A 80 13.11 4.93 -6.34
C GLN A 80 12.08 4.03 -5.65
N THR A 81 11.47 3.11 -6.41
CA THR A 81 10.51 2.14 -5.86
C THR A 81 11.12 1.34 -4.71
N LYS A 82 12.38 0.91 -4.86
CA LYS A 82 13.08 0.14 -3.85
C LYS A 82 13.25 0.94 -2.54
N VAL A 83 13.59 2.22 -2.64
CA VAL A 83 13.80 3.09 -1.48
C VAL A 83 12.46 3.40 -0.79
N ASP A 84 11.46 3.83 -1.56
CA ASP A 84 10.17 4.29 -1.02
C ASP A 84 9.33 3.15 -0.45
N SER A 85 9.38 1.97 -1.08
CA SER A 85 8.65 0.78 -0.62
C SER A 85 9.50 -0.15 0.24
N ALA A 86 10.68 0.32 0.68
CA ALA A 86 11.61 -0.42 1.53
C ALA A 86 11.87 -1.88 1.08
N ILE A 87 11.99 -2.09 -0.23
CA ILE A 87 12.12 -3.43 -0.81
C ILE A 87 13.55 -3.92 -0.65
N LEU A 88 13.72 -4.92 0.21
CA LEU A 88 15.02 -5.51 0.47
C LEU A 88 15.56 -6.23 -0.79
N PRO A 89 16.81 -5.95 -1.22
CA PRO A 89 17.43 -6.66 -2.35
C PRO A 89 17.48 -8.18 -2.15
N GLU A 90 17.55 -8.63 -0.90
CA GLU A 90 17.55 -10.03 -0.48
C GLU A 90 16.28 -10.78 -0.89
N TRP A 91 15.16 -10.06 -1.06
CA TRP A 91 13.90 -10.64 -1.56
C TRP A 91 13.95 -10.98 -3.06
N LYS A 92 15.00 -10.56 -3.77
CA LYS A 92 15.25 -10.84 -5.19
C LYS A 92 14.10 -10.40 -6.11
N ASN A 93 13.26 -9.47 -5.67
CA ASN A 93 12.21 -8.90 -6.50
C ASN A 93 12.87 -8.04 -7.59
N SER A 94 12.63 -8.40 -8.86
CA SER A 94 13.23 -7.68 -9.99
C SER A 94 12.58 -6.32 -10.26
N LEU A 95 11.41 -6.04 -9.67
CA LEU A 95 10.64 -4.80 -9.83
C LEU A 95 10.42 -4.45 -11.31
N LYS A 96 10.27 -5.48 -12.15
CA LYS A 96 10.25 -5.33 -13.60
C LYS A 96 8.90 -4.80 -14.09
N TYR A 97 7.83 -5.14 -13.39
CA TYR A 97 6.46 -4.88 -13.82
C TYR A 97 5.70 -4.06 -12.77
N GLU A 98 4.74 -3.29 -13.23
CA GLU A 98 3.75 -2.61 -12.40
C GLU A 98 2.35 -2.94 -12.88
N ALA A 99 1.48 -3.32 -11.95
CA ALA A 99 0.04 -3.42 -12.18
C ALA A 99 -0.65 -2.13 -11.73
N GLU A 100 -1.52 -1.59 -12.59
CA GLU A 100 -2.54 -0.62 -12.22
C GLU A 100 -3.80 -1.40 -11.83
N ILE A 101 -4.25 -1.24 -10.59
CA ILE A 101 -5.37 -1.98 -9.99
C ILE A 101 -6.48 -0.99 -9.62
N VAL A 102 -7.71 -1.28 -10.04
CA VAL A 102 -8.90 -0.48 -9.70
C VAL A 102 -9.67 -1.21 -8.59
N ILE A 103 -9.52 -0.74 -7.36
CA ILE A 103 -10.21 -1.30 -6.20
C ILE A 103 -11.67 -0.82 -6.22
N PRO A 104 -12.67 -1.70 -6.19
CA PRO A 104 -14.07 -1.31 -6.15
C PRO A 104 -14.43 -0.54 -4.88
N LYS A 105 -15.49 0.27 -4.97
CA LYS A 105 -16.17 0.85 -3.80
C LYS A 105 -16.66 -0.27 -2.85
N GLY A 106 -16.60 -0.02 -1.55
CA GLY A 106 -17.05 -0.97 -0.52
C GLY A 106 -16.01 -2.02 -0.16
N THR A 107 -14.76 -1.87 -0.63
CA THR A 107 -13.68 -2.81 -0.33
C THR A 107 -13.02 -2.46 0.99
N THR A 108 -12.80 -3.46 1.84
CA THR A 108 -12.06 -3.30 3.10
C THR A 108 -10.56 -3.40 2.85
N LEU A 109 -9.78 -2.45 3.37
CA LEU A 109 -8.33 -2.38 3.24
C LEU A 109 -7.68 -2.12 4.60
N ASN A 110 -6.40 -2.49 4.73
CA ASN A 110 -5.55 -1.96 5.80
C ASN A 110 -4.52 -0.99 5.22
N ILE A 111 -4.55 0.25 5.69
CA ILE A 111 -3.77 1.35 5.10
C ILE A 111 -2.86 2.00 6.14
N GLY A 112 -1.71 2.46 5.67
CA GLY A 112 -0.74 3.17 6.48
C GLY A 112 0.48 3.56 5.64
N ARG A 113 1.62 3.73 6.29
CA ARG A 113 2.88 4.05 5.63
C ARG A 113 3.83 2.87 5.74
N VAL A 114 4.65 2.64 4.72
CA VAL A 114 5.70 1.62 4.75
C VAL A 114 6.69 1.96 5.86
N GLY A 115 6.96 1.00 6.74
CA GLY A 115 8.00 1.10 7.76
C GLY A 115 9.41 1.04 7.17
N GLU A 116 10.39 1.53 7.91
CA GLU A 116 11.78 1.43 7.45
C GLU A 116 12.30 -0.01 7.48
N GLN A 117 13.22 -0.32 6.57
CA GLN A 117 13.88 -1.62 6.51
C GLN A 117 15.39 -1.45 6.43
N TYR A 118 16.11 -2.48 6.87
CA TYR A 118 17.56 -2.50 6.86
C TYR A 118 18.04 -3.68 6.02
N THR A 119 18.91 -3.43 5.05
CA THR A 119 19.56 -4.49 4.29
C THR A 119 20.46 -5.34 5.19
N MET A 120 20.87 -6.52 4.73
CA MET A 120 21.86 -7.33 5.47
C MET A 120 23.18 -6.58 5.72
N SER A 121 23.52 -5.64 4.85
CA SER A 121 24.70 -4.77 5.01
C SER A 121 24.47 -3.57 5.95
N GLY A 122 23.30 -3.44 6.56
CA GLY A 122 22.93 -2.36 7.46
C GLY A 122 22.51 -1.05 6.76
N ALA A 123 22.32 -1.05 5.44
CA ALA A 123 21.85 0.15 4.74
C ALA A 123 20.37 0.36 5.03
N ARG A 124 20.01 1.59 5.41
CA ARG A 124 18.63 1.98 5.71
C ARG A 124 17.85 2.26 4.43
N LEU A 125 16.69 1.64 4.29
CA LEU A 125 15.63 2.01 3.35
C LEU A 125 14.54 2.73 4.14
N ALA A 126 14.36 4.02 3.87
CA ALA A 126 13.50 4.88 4.68
C ALA A 126 12.02 4.48 4.63
N GLY A 127 11.58 3.82 3.56
CA GLY A 127 10.17 3.51 3.37
C GLY A 127 9.36 4.78 3.17
N ASP A 128 8.27 4.91 3.91
CA ASP A 128 7.35 6.04 3.87
C ASP A 128 6.58 6.16 2.54
N ALA A 129 6.49 5.14 1.69
CA ALA A 129 5.40 5.11 0.70
C ALA A 129 4.06 4.85 1.38
N ASP A 130 2.95 5.14 0.69
CA ASP A 130 1.66 4.59 1.06
C ASP A 130 1.71 3.06 0.99
N GLN A 131 1.23 2.39 2.03
CA GLN A 131 1.10 0.94 2.09
C GLN A 131 -0.37 0.56 2.22
N PHE A 132 -0.88 -0.15 1.22
CA PHE A 132 -2.23 -0.70 1.21
C PHE A 132 -2.16 -2.22 1.17
N LEU A 133 -2.82 -2.86 2.12
CA LEU A 133 -3.05 -4.30 2.13
C LEU A 133 -4.43 -4.58 1.55
N LEU A 134 -4.43 -5.20 0.37
CA LEU A 134 -5.61 -5.68 -0.33
C LEU A 134 -6.23 -6.91 0.38
N PRO A 135 -7.54 -7.19 0.18
CA PRO A 135 -8.17 -8.39 0.71
C PRO A 135 -7.44 -9.66 0.27
N GLN A 136 -7.47 -10.68 1.11
CA GLN A 136 -6.97 -11.99 0.69
C GLN A 136 -7.78 -12.49 -0.52
N ASN A 137 -7.07 -13.05 -1.52
CA ASN A 137 -7.68 -13.58 -2.75
C ASN A 137 -8.55 -12.55 -3.51
N TRP A 138 -8.15 -11.27 -3.51
CA TRP A 138 -8.81 -10.24 -4.30
C TRP A 138 -8.87 -10.60 -5.80
N ASP A 139 -9.90 -10.13 -6.49
CA ASP A 139 -10.18 -10.52 -7.88
C ASP A 139 -9.18 -9.89 -8.85
N LEU A 140 -8.43 -10.73 -9.58
CA LEU A 140 -7.44 -10.28 -10.56
C LEU A 140 -8.04 -9.48 -11.72
N ASN A 141 -9.37 -9.53 -11.93
CA ASN A 141 -10.07 -8.65 -12.87
C ASN A 141 -9.99 -7.17 -12.47
N TRP A 142 -9.60 -6.85 -11.23
CA TRP A 142 -9.32 -5.47 -10.82
C TRP A 142 -8.03 -4.93 -11.45
N ILE A 143 -7.17 -5.79 -11.99
CA ILE A 143 -5.99 -5.36 -12.75
C ILE A 143 -6.46 -4.77 -14.08
N LYS A 144 -6.31 -3.45 -14.21
CA LYS A 144 -6.66 -2.73 -15.43
C LYS A 144 -5.55 -2.77 -16.47
N SER A 145 -4.29 -2.71 -16.04
CA SER A 145 -3.15 -2.82 -16.95
C SER A 145 -1.88 -3.27 -16.24
N ILE A 146 -0.94 -3.81 -17.01
CA ILE A 146 0.42 -4.10 -16.55
C ILE A 146 1.40 -3.42 -17.49
N ARG A 147 2.39 -2.72 -16.93
CA ARG A 147 3.48 -2.08 -17.69
C ARG A 147 4.85 -2.54 -17.21
N THR A 148 5.86 -2.36 -18.05
CA THR A 148 7.27 -2.54 -17.64
C THR A 148 7.80 -1.25 -17.01
N ILE A 149 8.57 -1.36 -15.94
CA ILE A 149 9.21 -0.24 -15.25
C ILE A 149 10.64 -0.06 -15.79
N LYS A 150 10.99 1.20 -16.04
CA LYS A 150 12.37 1.59 -16.40
C LYS A 150 13.33 1.22 -15.27
N PRO A 151 14.55 0.77 -15.59
CA PRO A 151 15.61 0.53 -14.60
C PRO A 151 15.75 1.70 -13.62
#